data_AF-A0A3M1WLM7-F1
#
_entry.id   AF-A0A3M1WLM7-F1
#
_cell.length_a   1.000
_cell.length_b   1.000
_cell.length_c   1.000
_cell.angle_alpha   90.00
_cell.angle_beta   90.00
_cell.angle_gamma   90.00
#
_symmetry.space_group_name_H-M   'P 1'
#
loop_
_entity.id
_entity.type
_entity.pdbx_description
1 polymer ?
#
loop_
_entity_poly.entity_id
_entity_poly.type
_entity_poly.pdbx_seq_one_letter_code
_entity_poly.pdbx_strand_id
1 'polypeptide(L)'
;VQRKQTPDISQSGGIPMQIKLHERAEAAPSGLPDEEQIERLNEATWARSIVLLQQGQGRAAVPLPRLDGAAIVWPEGSDLESVAADLKAAFRPATARPFDLDQPENLMMPDGMLVVMVLDTADARLGRRLAELSRQHELAIIYFGDVAGLRHLPTRASLLYVPERNATTERMARQILLGQRPALGRLPLDAGGRFPQGTGHRTHATRLNYTLPEAVGIDPEALSALDEVADELIRARAAPGCELLVAVGGHIVWHKAWGHLTYEAKEPLRTHHLFDLASVTKVAATTLAVMRLYEQGQIALDAPVQQYIAEAAGTPVGRIPLRRLLNHSSSLQANMPIVPYVRGDDLAIDSCTGWYCRGPDSRHDLQIAPGLFFDSRQQ
;
A
#
# COMPACT_ATOMS: atom_id res chain seq x y z
N VAL A 1 -7.58 16.05 44.64
CA VAL A 1 -7.98 17.35 44.05
C VAL A 1 -6.90 18.37 44.38
N GLN A 2 -5.94 18.55 43.47
CA GLN A 2 -5.06 19.71 43.38
C GLN A 2 -5.08 20.08 41.90
N ARG A 3 -5.71 21.23 41.59
CA ARG A 3 -5.81 21.75 40.23
C ARG A 3 -4.40 22.10 39.75
N LYS A 4 -3.90 21.39 38.74
CA LYS A 4 -2.80 21.90 37.91
C LYS A 4 -3.30 23.18 37.24
N GLN A 5 -2.74 24.32 37.63
CA GLN A 5 -2.87 25.56 36.89
C GLN A 5 -2.19 25.34 35.52
N THR A 6 -3.00 25.37 34.48
CA THR A 6 -2.53 25.53 33.10
C THR A 6 -1.87 26.91 32.99
N PRO A 7 -0.64 27.03 32.49
CA PRO A 7 -0.11 28.35 32.18
C PRO A 7 -0.96 28.99 31.08
N ASP A 8 -1.30 30.26 31.32
CA ASP A 8 -2.06 31.14 30.45
C ASP A 8 -1.28 31.39 29.15
N ILE A 9 -1.83 30.94 28.02
CA ILE A 9 -1.22 31.05 26.67
C ILE A 9 -1.60 32.39 26.01
N SER A 10 -2.03 33.39 26.78
CA SER A 10 -2.40 34.70 26.23
C SER A 10 -1.23 35.62 25.84
N GLN A 11 0.04 35.17 25.89
CA GLN A 11 1.21 36.01 25.53
C GLN A 11 2.26 35.38 24.60
N SER A 12 1.95 34.33 23.85
CA SER A 12 2.74 33.99 22.66
C SER A 12 2.05 34.58 21.43
N GLY A 13 2.71 35.52 20.75
CA GLY A 13 2.23 36.15 19.52
C GLY A 13 1.94 35.12 18.43
N GLY A 14 0.72 34.59 18.43
CA GLY A 14 0.18 33.80 17.34
C GLY A 14 -0.14 34.74 16.20
N ILE A 15 0.49 34.50 15.05
CA ILE A 15 0.07 35.11 13.78
C ILE A 15 -1.37 34.61 13.54
N PRO A 16 -2.38 35.49 13.44
CA PRO A 16 -3.74 35.05 13.16
C PRO A 16 -3.80 34.57 11.70
N MET A 17 -3.93 33.26 11.51
CA MET A 17 -4.17 32.64 10.21
C MET A 17 -5.60 32.99 9.76
N GLN A 18 -5.77 34.10 9.05
CA GLN A 18 -7.01 34.42 8.33
C GLN A 18 -6.97 33.78 6.95
N ILE A 19 -7.60 32.61 6.83
CA ILE A 19 -7.89 32.00 5.53
C ILE A 19 -9.03 32.80 4.89
N LYS A 20 -8.69 33.64 3.90
CA LYS A 20 -9.70 34.26 3.03
C LYS A 20 -10.16 33.21 2.01
N LEU A 21 -11.35 32.66 2.23
CA LEU A 21 -12.11 31.95 1.20
C LEU A 21 -12.52 32.98 0.14
N HIS A 22 -11.94 32.90 -1.06
CA HIS A 22 -12.41 33.66 -2.21
C HIS A 22 -13.72 33.06 -2.74
N GLU A 23 -14.74 33.89 -2.87
CA GLU A 23 -16.05 33.52 -3.46
C GLU A 23 -15.94 33.29 -4.98
N ARG A 24 -16.71 32.28 -5.43
CA ARG A 24 -16.81 31.75 -6.80
C ARG A 24 -17.00 32.80 -7.90
N ALA A 25 -16.34 32.58 -9.04
CA ALA A 25 -16.85 32.98 -10.34
C ALA A 25 -17.27 31.71 -11.12
N GLU A 26 -18.56 31.54 -11.38
CA GLU A 26 -19.08 30.54 -12.31
C GLU A 26 -18.86 31.03 -13.74
N ALA A 27 -18.08 30.28 -14.53
CA ALA A 27 -18.10 30.36 -15.98
C ALA A 27 -18.14 28.92 -16.54
N ALA A 28 -19.18 28.61 -17.32
CA ALA A 28 -19.29 27.34 -18.02
C ALA A 28 -18.25 27.28 -19.16
N PRO A 29 -17.49 26.18 -19.35
CA PRO A 29 -16.54 26.11 -20.45
C PRO A 29 -17.26 25.70 -21.74
N SER A 30 -17.43 26.66 -22.65
CA SER A 30 -17.63 26.40 -24.08
C SER A 30 -16.26 26.42 -24.77
N GLY A 31 -15.68 25.25 -25.00
CA GLY A 31 -14.40 25.07 -25.69
C GLY A 31 -14.12 23.59 -25.90
N LEU A 32 -13.28 23.25 -26.90
CA LEU A 32 -12.75 21.89 -27.04
C LEU A 32 -12.09 21.46 -25.72
N PRO A 33 -12.25 20.20 -25.29
CA PRO A 33 -11.73 19.75 -24.01
C PRO A 33 -10.22 19.97 -23.93
N ASP A 34 -9.76 20.52 -22.81
CA ASP A 34 -8.33 20.65 -22.52
C ASP A 34 -7.66 19.27 -22.38
N GLU A 35 -6.33 19.25 -22.35
CA GLU A 35 -5.53 18.01 -22.32
C GLU A 35 -5.87 17.11 -21.12
N GLU A 36 -6.25 17.72 -19.99
CA GLU A 36 -6.67 17.05 -18.76
C GLU A 36 -8.11 16.51 -18.84
N GLN A 37 -9.02 17.19 -19.56
CA GLN A 37 -10.36 16.69 -19.92
C GLN A 37 -10.30 15.54 -20.93
N ILE A 38 -9.35 15.60 -21.87
CA ILE A 38 -9.05 14.50 -22.78
C ILE A 38 -8.50 13.31 -22.00
N GLU A 39 -7.58 13.53 -21.06
CA GLU A 39 -7.07 12.46 -20.18
C GLU A 39 -8.20 11.85 -19.33
N ARG A 40 -9.13 12.65 -18.78
CA ARG A 40 -10.34 12.17 -18.07
C ARG A 40 -11.22 11.23 -18.91
N LEU A 41 -11.58 11.64 -20.13
CA LEU A 41 -12.41 10.84 -21.04
C LEU A 41 -11.68 9.59 -21.51
N ASN A 42 -10.37 9.71 -21.71
CA ASN A 42 -9.50 8.60 -22.05
C ASN A 42 -9.42 7.60 -20.90
N GLU A 43 -9.34 8.03 -19.64
CA GLU A 43 -9.13 7.09 -18.53
C GLU A 43 -10.25 6.07 -18.34
N ALA A 44 -11.51 6.52 -18.43
CA ALA A 44 -12.66 5.64 -18.35
C ALA A 44 -12.76 4.70 -19.57
N THR A 45 -12.32 5.18 -20.73
CA THR A 45 -12.33 4.44 -22.00
C THR A 45 -11.24 3.37 -22.02
N TRP A 46 -10.02 3.72 -21.63
CA TRP A 46 -8.88 2.81 -21.52
C TRP A 46 -9.07 1.75 -20.45
N ALA A 47 -9.69 2.07 -19.30
CA ALA A 47 -9.98 1.06 -18.29
C ALA A 47 -10.94 -0.04 -18.80
N ARG A 48 -11.76 0.26 -19.82
CA ARG A 48 -12.64 -0.71 -20.49
C ARG A 48 -11.94 -1.49 -21.61
N SER A 49 -10.77 -1.05 -22.07
CA SER A 49 -9.96 -1.81 -23.04
C SER A 49 -9.04 -2.83 -22.37
N ILE A 50 -8.74 -2.69 -21.07
CA ILE A 50 -7.98 -3.66 -20.30
C ILE A 50 -8.88 -4.84 -19.90
N VAL A 51 -8.48 -6.05 -20.31
CA VAL A 51 -9.28 -7.26 -20.18
C VAL A 51 -8.57 -8.27 -19.28
N LEU A 52 -9.21 -8.64 -18.17
CA LEU A 52 -8.78 -9.80 -17.38
C LEU A 52 -9.31 -11.08 -18.04
N LEU A 53 -8.46 -11.79 -18.78
CA LEU A 53 -8.87 -12.93 -19.61
C LEU A 53 -9.03 -14.23 -18.82
N GLN A 54 -8.28 -14.36 -17.74
CA GLN A 54 -8.23 -15.59 -16.96
C GLN A 54 -7.84 -15.27 -15.52
N GLN A 55 -8.38 -16.05 -14.58
CA GLN A 55 -8.03 -15.98 -13.17
C GLN A 55 -7.06 -17.10 -12.80
N GLY A 56 -5.96 -16.73 -12.17
CA GLY A 56 -5.07 -17.62 -11.45
C GLY A 56 -5.72 -18.13 -10.17
N GLN A 57 -5.08 -19.11 -9.54
CA GLN A 57 -5.51 -19.65 -8.25
C GLN A 57 -4.75 -18.96 -7.11
N GLY A 58 -5.30 -19.04 -5.90
CA GLY A 58 -4.65 -18.57 -4.67
C GLY A 58 -4.22 -17.11 -4.74
N ARG A 59 -2.93 -16.83 -4.53
CA ARG A 59 -2.37 -15.47 -4.48
C ARG A 59 -2.26 -14.81 -5.85
N ALA A 60 -2.33 -15.58 -6.93
CA ALA A 60 -2.32 -15.05 -8.28
C ALA A 60 -3.69 -14.51 -8.71
N ALA A 61 -4.78 -14.80 -8.01
CA ALA A 61 -6.11 -14.30 -8.37
C ALA A 61 -6.15 -12.76 -8.32
N VAL A 62 -6.73 -12.13 -9.35
CA VAL A 62 -6.83 -10.67 -9.47
C VAL A 62 -8.19 -10.20 -8.92
N PRO A 63 -8.22 -9.19 -8.03
CA PRO A 63 -7.09 -8.40 -7.55
C PRO A 63 -6.17 -9.16 -6.61
N LEU A 64 -4.87 -8.95 -6.80
CA LEU A 64 -3.82 -9.63 -6.04
C LEU A 64 -3.91 -9.22 -4.57
N PRO A 65 -4.10 -10.17 -3.64
CA PRO A 65 -4.38 -9.83 -2.24
C PRO A 65 -3.17 -9.20 -1.55
N ARG A 66 -1.97 -9.80 -1.70
CA ARG A 66 -0.67 -9.29 -1.19
C ARG A 66 0.49 -9.83 -2.04
N LEU A 67 1.46 -8.97 -2.33
CA LEU A 67 2.65 -9.32 -3.11
C LEU A 67 3.91 -9.47 -2.23
N ASP A 68 3.75 -9.69 -0.92
CA ASP A 68 4.88 -9.96 -0.02
C ASP A 68 5.62 -11.22 -0.49
N GLY A 69 6.92 -11.10 -0.77
CA GLY A 69 7.68 -12.19 -1.38
C GLY A 69 7.18 -12.57 -2.78
N ALA A 70 6.70 -11.60 -3.56
CA ALA A 70 6.51 -11.77 -5.00
C ALA A 70 7.82 -11.47 -5.76
N ALA A 71 7.96 -12.06 -6.93
CA ALA A 71 8.98 -11.67 -7.91
C ALA A 71 8.31 -11.01 -9.12
N ILE A 72 8.73 -9.80 -9.43
CA ILE A 72 8.32 -9.05 -10.61
C ILE A 72 9.39 -9.25 -11.66
N VAL A 73 8.98 -9.71 -12.84
CA VAL A 73 9.90 -10.10 -13.91
C VAL A 73 9.46 -9.47 -15.22
N TRP A 74 10.39 -8.87 -15.97
CA TRP A 74 10.14 -8.21 -17.25
C TRP A 74 11.28 -8.47 -18.25
N PRO A 75 11.05 -8.37 -19.57
CA PRO A 75 12.09 -8.49 -20.57
C PRO A 75 13.25 -7.50 -20.38
N GLU A 76 14.49 -7.99 -20.42
CA GLU A 76 15.68 -7.15 -20.46
C GLU A 76 15.68 -6.25 -21.70
N GLY A 77 16.12 -5.00 -21.54
CA GLY A 77 16.13 -4.03 -22.63
C GLY A 77 14.75 -3.50 -23.04
N SER A 78 13.66 -3.99 -22.43
CA SER A 78 12.34 -3.36 -22.57
C SER A 78 12.23 -2.13 -21.66
N ASP A 79 11.45 -1.16 -22.11
CA ASP A 79 11.04 0.03 -21.37
C ASP A 79 9.93 -0.25 -20.33
N LEU A 80 9.68 -1.54 -20.00
CA LEU A 80 8.78 -1.98 -18.93
C LEU A 80 9.39 -1.90 -17.53
N GLU A 81 10.66 -1.51 -17.42
CA GLU A 81 11.35 -1.35 -16.13
C GLU A 81 10.62 -0.38 -15.20
N SER A 82 10.05 0.70 -15.75
CA SER A 82 9.25 1.67 -14.98
C SER A 82 8.02 1.01 -14.33
N VAL A 83 7.26 0.22 -15.09
CA VAL A 83 6.09 -0.52 -14.60
C VAL A 83 6.47 -1.52 -13.52
N ALA A 84 7.57 -2.25 -13.74
CA ALA A 84 8.08 -3.20 -12.77
C ALA A 84 8.56 -2.53 -11.48
N ALA A 85 9.25 -1.39 -11.61
CA ALA A 85 9.69 -0.57 -10.48
C ALA A 85 8.50 -0.01 -9.70
N ASP A 86 7.46 0.46 -10.37
CA ASP A 86 6.22 0.93 -9.78
C ASP A 86 5.49 -0.17 -8.99
N LEU A 87 5.39 -1.37 -9.59
CA LEU A 87 4.85 -2.54 -8.90
C LEU A 87 5.71 -2.88 -7.68
N LYS A 88 7.04 -2.87 -7.80
CA LYS A 88 7.93 -3.13 -6.67
C LYS A 88 7.77 -2.09 -5.56
N ALA A 89 7.64 -0.81 -5.91
CA ALA A 89 7.45 0.28 -4.96
C ALA A 89 6.13 0.13 -4.20
N ALA A 90 5.07 -0.32 -4.88
CA ALA A 90 3.77 -0.57 -4.27
C ALA A 90 3.78 -1.78 -3.31
N PHE A 91 4.78 -2.67 -3.37
CA PHE A 91 4.83 -3.90 -2.59
C PHE A 91 6.22 -4.24 -2.08
N ARG A 92 6.47 -4.00 -0.78
CA ARG A 92 7.67 -4.49 -0.10
C ARG A 92 7.32 -5.69 0.78
N PRO A 93 8.09 -6.81 0.74
CA PRO A 93 9.40 -6.97 0.08
C PRO A 93 9.35 -7.72 -1.27
N ALA A 94 8.71 -7.18 -2.32
CA ALA A 94 8.80 -7.80 -3.64
C ALA A 94 10.21 -7.61 -4.26
N THR A 95 10.69 -8.63 -4.98
CA THR A 95 11.89 -8.53 -5.81
C THR A 95 11.52 -8.14 -7.23
N ALA A 96 12.41 -7.47 -7.94
CA ALA A 96 12.19 -7.07 -9.32
C ALA A 96 13.48 -7.29 -10.10
N ARG A 97 13.43 -8.06 -11.20
CA ARG A 97 14.59 -8.30 -12.09
C ARG A 97 14.18 -8.47 -13.55
N PRO A 98 15.04 -8.07 -14.50
CA PRO A 98 14.84 -8.37 -15.91
C PRO A 98 15.12 -9.85 -16.23
N PHE A 99 14.74 -10.31 -17.42
CA PHE A 99 15.13 -11.59 -18.00
C PHE A 99 15.37 -11.50 -19.51
N ASP A 100 16.29 -12.31 -20.03
CA ASP A 100 16.60 -12.38 -21.46
C ASP A 100 15.46 -13.07 -22.24
N LEU A 101 14.83 -12.35 -23.16
CA LEU A 101 13.77 -12.87 -24.04
C LEU A 101 14.30 -13.81 -25.12
N ASP A 102 15.56 -13.67 -25.53
CA ASP A 102 16.16 -14.51 -26.57
C ASP A 102 16.51 -15.91 -26.05
N GLN A 103 16.70 -16.01 -24.73
CA GLN A 103 16.99 -17.25 -24.00
C GLN A 103 15.91 -17.53 -22.93
N PRO A 104 14.63 -17.71 -23.32
CA PRO A 104 13.54 -17.87 -22.36
C PRO A 104 13.70 -19.13 -21.51
N GLU A 105 14.44 -20.15 -21.95
CA GLU A 105 14.80 -21.33 -21.17
C GLU A 105 15.55 -20.99 -19.87
N ASN A 106 16.32 -19.89 -19.86
CA ASN A 106 17.05 -19.42 -18.69
C ASN A 106 16.17 -18.66 -17.70
N LEU A 107 14.90 -18.41 -18.05
CA LEU A 107 13.94 -17.84 -17.11
C LEU A 107 13.69 -18.83 -15.97
N MET A 108 14.32 -18.56 -14.84
CA MET A 108 14.11 -19.28 -13.58
C MET A 108 13.11 -18.51 -12.73
N MET A 109 12.21 -19.19 -12.03
CA MET A 109 11.29 -18.57 -11.08
C MET A 109 11.63 -18.98 -9.65
N PRO A 110 11.39 -18.10 -8.68
CA PRO A 110 11.59 -18.44 -7.27
C PRO A 110 10.51 -19.41 -6.77
N ASP A 111 10.93 -20.40 -5.99
CA ASP A 111 10.05 -21.43 -5.44
C ASP A 111 9.04 -20.85 -4.45
N GLY A 112 7.76 -21.23 -4.62
CA GLY A 112 6.67 -20.83 -3.73
C GLY A 112 6.29 -19.35 -3.74
N MET A 113 6.96 -18.52 -4.55
CA MET A 113 6.65 -17.09 -4.68
C MET A 113 5.66 -16.84 -5.82
N LEU A 114 4.76 -15.87 -5.60
CA LEU A 114 3.92 -15.33 -6.67
C LEU A 114 4.82 -14.58 -7.66
N VAL A 115 4.69 -14.88 -8.94
CA VAL A 115 5.42 -14.16 -9.99
C VAL A 115 4.46 -13.27 -10.76
N VAL A 116 4.82 -11.99 -10.88
CA VAL A 116 4.14 -11.03 -11.76
C VAL A 116 5.03 -10.80 -12.97
N MET A 117 4.56 -11.19 -14.15
CA MET A 117 5.28 -10.97 -15.40
C MET A 117 4.70 -9.80 -16.17
N VAL A 118 5.57 -8.92 -16.66
CA VAL A 118 5.21 -7.78 -17.48
C VAL A 118 5.83 -8.00 -18.84
N LEU A 119 5.01 -8.17 -19.88
CA LEU A 119 5.46 -8.59 -21.22
C LEU A 119 4.86 -7.67 -22.28
N ASP A 120 5.59 -7.37 -23.34
CA ASP A 120 5.14 -6.66 -24.54
C ASP A 120 5.03 -7.57 -25.78
N THR A 121 5.68 -8.74 -25.70
CA THR A 121 5.76 -9.71 -26.78
C THR A 121 5.65 -11.12 -26.19
N ALA A 122 5.06 -12.03 -26.97
CA ALA A 122 4.95 -13.43 -26.59
C ALA A 122 5.09 -14.30 -27.85
N ASP A 123 6.12 -15.15 -27.85
CA ASP A 123 6.34 -16.15 -28.90
C ASP A 123 6.09 -17.57 -28.38
N ALA A 124 6.18 -18.56 -29.26
CA ALA A 124 5.95 -19.95 -28.89
C ALA A 124 7.01 -20.51 -27.93
N ARG A 125 8.25 -19.98 -27.93
CA ARG A 125 9.34 -20.44 -27.04
C ARG A 125 9.06 -19.97 -25.61
N LEU A 126 8.86 -18.67 -25.43
CA LEU A 126 8.47 -18.07 -24.16
C LEU A 126 7.18 -18.71 -23.65
N GLY A 127 6.17 -18.85 -24.50
CA GLY A 127 4.89 -19.47 -24.16
C GLY A 127 5.01 -20.86 -23.54
N ARG A 128 5.83 -21.74 -24.14
CA ARG A 128 6.11 -23.08 -23.60
C ARG A 128 6.77 -23.01 -22.22
N ARG A 129 7.77 -22.14 -22.07
CA ARG A 129 8.45 -21.95 -20.79
C ARG A 129 7.49 -21.46 -19.70
N LEU A 130 6.66 -20.46 -20.01
CA LEU A 130 5.67 -19.94 -19.07
C LEU A 130 4.62 -20.99 -18.69
N ALA A 131 4.23 -21.86 -19.62
CA ALA A 131 3.34 -22.98 -19.34
C ALA A 131 3.95 -23.99 -18.37
N GLU A 132 5.24 -24.31 -18.49
CA GLU A 132 5.94 -25.16 -17.52
C GLU A 132 5.97 -24.52 -16.13
N LEU A 133 6.40 -23.24 -16.06
CA LEU A 133 6.52 -22.50 -14.82
C LEU A 133 5.16 -22.34 -14.11
N SER A 134 4.08 -22.09 -14.86
CA SER A 134 2.73 -21.95 -14.31
C SER A 134 2.17 -23.19 -13.60
N ARG A 135 2.79 -24.37 -13.80
CA ARG A 135 2.43 -25.60 -13.06
C ARG A 135 3.04 -25.63 -11.66
N GLN A 136 4.17 -24.95 -11.47
CA GLN A 136 4.96 -24.97 -10.24
C GLN A 136 4.77 -23.71 -9.41
N HIS A 137 4.43 -22.59 -10.03
CA HIS A 137 4.31 -21.28 -9.38
C HIS A 137 2.94 -20.66 -9.58
N GLU A 138 2.51 -19.84 -8.62
CA GLU A 138 1.38 -18.94 -8.78
C GLU A 138 1.82 -17.78 -9.70
N LEU A 139 1.17 -17.63 -10.86
CA LEU A 139 1.61 -16.73 -11.91
C LEU A 139 0.50 -15.72 -12.27
N ALA A 140 0.86 -14.44 -12.28
CA ALA A 140 0.06 -13.35 -12.85
C ALA A 140 0.84 -12.70 -13.99
N ILE A 141 0.20 -12.46 -15.12
CA ILE A 141 0.83 -11.93 -16.33
C ILE A 141 0.07 -10.68 -16.76
N ILE A 142 0.79 -9.57 -16.88
CA ILE A 142 0.37 -8.38 -17.62
C ILE A 142 0.97 -8.51 -19.01
N TYR A 143 0.12 -8.64 -20.01
CA TYR A 143 0.53 -8.73 -21.40
C TYR A 143 0.06 -7.48 -22.15
N PHE A 144 1.02 -6.67 -22.55
CA PHE A 144 0.86 -5.55 -23.45
C PHE A 144 1.05 -6.03 -24.90
N GLY A 145 0.21 -5.60 -25.82
CA GLY A 145 0.45 -5.79 -27.26
C GLY A 145 -0.68 -6.49 -28.01
N ASP A 146 -0.30 -7.19 -29.09
CA ASP A 146 -1.28 -7.71 -30.05
C ASP A 146 -2.02 -8.95 -29.53
N VAL A 147 -3.32 -9.00 -29.80
CA VAL A 147 -4.22 -10.08 -29.39
C VAL A 147 -3.75 -11.46 -29.88
N ALA A 148 -3.01 -11.54 -31.00
CA ALA A 148 -2.48 -12.79 -31.52
C ALA A 148 -1.41 -13.42 -30.60
N GLY A 149 -0.69 -12.63 -29.80
CA GLY A 149 0.30 -13.14 -28.85
C GLY A 149 -0.31 -13.96 -27.72
N LEU A 150 -1.58 -13.71 -27.38
CA LEU A 150 -2.32 -14.41 -26.32
C LEU A 150 -2.37 -15.93 -26.51
N ARG A 151 -2.28 -16.42 -27.75
CA ARG A 151 -2.26 -17.86 -28.05
C ARG A 151 -1.07 -18.58 -27.44
N HIS A 152 0.04 -17.87 -27.23
CA HIS A 152 1.28 -18.43 -26.71
C HIS A 152 1.32 -18.47 -25.17
N LEU A 153 0.57 -17.62 -24.48
CA LEU A 153 0.61 -17.51 -23.01
C LEU A 153 0.02 -18.75 -22.31
N PRO A 154 0.27 -19.01 -21.02
CA PRO A 154 -0.24 -20.19 -20.32
C PRO A 154 -1.71 -20.07 -19.89
N THR A 155 -2.41 -21.21 -19.75
CA THR A 155 -3.82 -21.29 -19.27
C THR A 155 -3.94 -21.44 -17.74
N ARG A 156 -2.81 -21.50 -17.03
CA ARG A 156 -2.78 -21.64 -15.57
C ARG A 156 -2.16 -20.40 -14.91
N ALA A 157 -2.67 -19.23 -15.25
CA ALA A 157 -2.20 -17.95 -14.72
C ALA A 157 -3.34 -16.93 -14.64
N SER A 158 -3.21 -15.90 -13.82
CA SER A 158 -3.98 -14.68 -14.06
C SER A 158 -3.43 -13.99 -15.30
N LEU A 159 -4.29 -13.64 -16.25
CA LEU A 159 -3.87 -12.98 -17.49
C LEU A 159 -4.61 -11.67 -17.68
N LEU A 160 -3.91 -10.57 -17.44
CA LEU A 160 -4.38 -9.22 -17.70
C LEU A 160 -3.86 -8.75 -19.06
N TYR A 161 -4.76 -8.64 -20.02
CA TYR A 161 -4.47 -8.19 -21.38
C TYR A 161 -4.67 -6.69 -21.52
N VAL A 162 -3.67 -6.01 -22.07
CA VAL A 162 -3.64 -4.58 -22.31
C VAL A 162 -3.33 -4.36 -23.79
N PRO A 163 -4.33 -3.99 -24.63
CA PRO A 163 -4.14 -3.94 -26.09
C PRO A 163 -3.10 -2.92 -26.56
N GLU A 164 -3.07 -1.77 -25.89
CA GLU A 164 -2.16 -0.68 -26.23
C GLU A 164 -1.35 -0.29 -25.00
N ARG A 165 -0.05 -0.09 -25.21
CA ARG A 165 0.87 0.31 -24.17
C ARG A 165 1.16 1.80 -24.24
N ASN A 166 0.85 2.48 -23.15
CA ASN A 166 1.22 3.85 -22.88
C ASN A 166 1.21 4.07 -21.36
N ALA A 167 1.71 5.21 -20.88
CA ALA A 167 1.81 5.50 -19.44
C ALA A 167 0.46 5.35 -18.71
N THR A 168 -0.64 5.68 -19.39
CA THR A 168 -1.99 5.60 -18.85
C THR A 168 -2.45 4.16 -18.68
N THR A 169 -2.28 3.30 -19.70
CA THR A 169 -2.68 1.89 -19.63
C THR A 169 -1.80 1.08 -18.69
N GLU A 170 -0.51 1.40 -18.58
CA GLU A 170 0.40 0.84 -17.58
C GLU A 170 -0.07 1.15 -16.15
N ARG A 171 -0.34 2.44 -15.88
CA ARG A 171 -0.90 2.90 -14.60
C ARG A 171 -2.20 2.17 -14.28
N MET A 172 -3.11 2.02 -15.23
CA MET A 172 -4.39 1.33 -15.01
C MET A 172 -4.23 -0.17 -14.80
N ALA A 173 -3.37 -0.84 -15.57
CA ALA A 173 -3.11 -2.27 -15.42
C ALA A 173 -2.60 -2.56 -14.01
N ARG A 174 -1.69 -1.72 -13.50
CA ARG A 174 -1.29 -1.71 -12.09
C ARG A 174 -2.52 -1.55 -11.19
N GLN A 175 -3.30 -0.47 -11.32
CA GLN A 175 -4.47 -0.25 -10.46
C GLN A 175 -5.46 -1.43 -10.45
N ILE A 176 -5.67 -2.10 -11.58
CA ILE A 176 -6.53 -3.29 -11.68
C ILE A 176 -5.93 -4.48 -10.94
N LEU A 177 -4.64 -4.79 -11.19
CA LEU A 177 -3.96 -5.87 -10.49
C LEU A 177 -4.03 -5.70 -8.97
N LEU A 178 -3.89 -4.46 -8.50
CA LEU A 178 -3.86 -4.18 -7.07
C LEU A 178 -5.26 -4.09 -6.48
N GLY A 179 -6.33 -4.14 -7.29
CA GLY A 179 -7.70 -3.99 -6.80
C GLY A 179 -8.08 -2.55 -6.44
N GLN A 180 -7.31 -1.59 -6.91
CA GLN A 180 -7.69 -0.18 -6.87
C GLN A 180 -8.83 0.07 -7.87
N ARG A 181 -8.79 -0.58 -9.04
CA ARG A 181 -9.84 -0.48 -10.07
C ARG A 181 -10.41 -1.85 -10.42
N PRO A 182 -11.71 -1.94 -10.75
CA PRO A 182 -12.27 -3.17 -11.28
C PRO A 182 -11.78 -3.40 -12.72
N ALA A 183 -11.49 -4.65 -13.06
CA ALA A 183 -11.38 -5.08 -14.44
C ALA A 183 -12.80 -5.17 -15.01
N LEU A 184 -13.09 -4.39 -16.06
CA LEU A 184 -14.41 -4.36 -16.70
C LEU A 184 -14.38 -4.72 -18.18
N GLY A 185 -13.18 -4.75 -18.78
CA GLY A 185 -13.01 -4.95 -20.20
C GLY A 185 -13.51 -6.29 -20.71
N ARG A 186 -13.69 -6.32 -22.03
CA ARG A 186 -14.19 -7.46 -22.80
C ARG A 186 -13.42 -7.49 -24.10
N LEU A 187 -13.00 -8.68 -24.53
CA LEU A 187 -12.30 -8.80 -25.80
C LEU A 187 -13.17 -8.31 -26.96
N PRO A 188 -12.68 -7.37 -27.78
CA PRO A 188 -13.45 -6.85 -28.92
C PRO A 188 -13.54 -7.84 -30.08
N LEU A 189 -12.56 -8.75 -30.19
CA LEU A 189 -12.51 -9.83 -31.18
C LEU A 189 -11.97 -11.13 -30.57
N ASP A 190 -12.13 -12.22 -31.29
CA ASP A 190 -11.60 -13.53 -30.91
C ASP A 190 -10.06 -13.54 -30.90
N ALA A 191 -9.46 -14.07 -29.83
CA ALA A 191 -8.02 -14.18 -29.67
C ALA A 191 -7.52 -15.56 -30.11
N GLY A 192 -7.53 -15.83 -31.42
CA GLY A 192 -6.93 -17.03 -32.00
C GLY A 192 -7.57 -18.35 -31.54
N GLY A 193 -8.90 -18.35 -31.37
CA GLY A 193 -9.72 -19.49 -30.94
C GLY A 193 -9.62 -19.83 -29.47
N ARG A 194 -8.80 -19.10 -28.71
CA ARG A 194 -8.51 -19.39 -27.30
C ARG A 194 -9.41 -18.61 -26.35
N PHE A 195 -9.59 -17.33 -26.62
CA PHE A 195 -10.51 -16.48 -25.88
C PHE A 195 -11.53 -15.92 -26.89
N PRO A 196 -12.77 -16.43 -26.86
CA PRO A 196 -13.82 -15.92 -27.72
C PRO A 196 -14.02 -14.42 -27.55
N GLN A 197 -14.53 -13.77 -28.60
CA GLN A 197 -15.01 -12.40 -28.51
C GLN A 197 -15.96 -12.25 -27.30
N GLY A 198 -15.81 -11.15 -26.56
CA GLY A 198 -16.57 -10.90 -25.34
C GLY A 198 -16.04 -11.59 -24.08
N THR A 199 -14.93 -12.32 -24.15
CA THR A 199 -14.27 -12.86 -22.95
C THR A 199 -13.76 -11.73 -22.06
N GLY A 200 -13.93 -11.88 -20.74
CA GLY A 200 -13.38 -10.97 -19.73
C GLY A 200 -13.99 -11.23 -18.35
N HIS A 201 -13.16 -11.46 -17.34
CA HIS A 201 -13.58 -11.56 -15.95
C HIS A 201 -13.79 -10.17 -15.37
N ARG A 202 -14.87 -10.01 -14.60
CA ARG A 202 -15.10 -8.79 -13.83
C ARG A 202 -14.52 -8.94 -12.44
N THR A 203 -13.97 -7.86 -11.91
CA THR A 203 -13.54 -7.76 -10.52
C THR A 203 -14.22 -6.57 -9.84
N HIS A 204 -13.99 -6.44 -8.54
CA HIS A 204 -14.44 -5.31 -7.74
C HIS A 204 -13.22 -4.58 -7.17
N ALA A 205 -13.35 -3.27 -6.94
CA ALA A 205 -12.34 -2.53 -6.20
C ALA A 205 -12.34 -3.00 -4.74
N THR A 206 -11.15 -3.26 -4.20
CA THR A 206 -10.91 -3.75 -2.83
C THR A 206 -10.07 -2.78 -2.00
N ARG A 207 -9.53 -1.73 -2.61
CA ARG A 207 -8.78 -0.65 -1.94
C ARG A 207 -8.95 0.68 -2.67
N LEU A 208 -8.49 1.76 -2.03
CA LEU A 208 -8.53 3.11 -2.62
C LEU A 208 -7.77 3.17 -3.95
N ASN A 209 -8.23 4.01 -4.88
CA ASN A 209 -7.62 4.14 -6.19
C ASN A 209 -7.17 5.57 -6.50
N TYR A 210 -6.35 5.75 -7.52
CA TYR A 210 -5.93 7.09 -7.93
C TYR A 210 -6.80 7.59 -9.07
N THR A 211 -7.27 8.82 -8.95
CA THR A 211 -8.05 9.53 -9.98
C THR A 211 -7.79 11.03 -9.89
N LEU A 212 -8.24 11.77 -10.90
CA LEU A 212 -8.22 13.23 -10.92
C LEU A 212 -9.26 13.82 -9.94
N PRO A 213 -8.95 14.92 -9.23
CA PRO A 213 -9.88 15.56 -8.28
C PRO A 213 -11.28 15.83 -8.82
N GLU A 214 -11.38 16.27 -10.07
CA GLU A 214 -12.65 16.65 -10.70
C GLU A 214 -13.54 15.45 -10.95
N ALA A 215 -12.97 14.25 -11.10
CA ALA A 215 -13.73 13.02 -11.28
C ALA A 215 -14.63 12.71 -10.06
N VAL A 216 -14.31 13.29 -8.91
CA VAL A 216 -15.13 13.21 -7.69
C VAL A 216 -15.69 14.56 -7.25
N GLY A 217 -15.71 15.54 -8.17
CA GLY A 217 -16.29 16.87 -7.93
C GLY A 217 -15.45 17.78 -7.02
N ILE A 218 -14.15 17.53 -6.91
CA ILE A 218 -13.21 18.41 -6.20
C ILE A 218 -12.52 19.31 -7.22
N ASP A 219 -12.50 20.61 -6.93
CA ASP A 219 -11.75 21.61 -7.69
C ASP A 219 -10.24 21.44 -7.41
N PRO A 220 -9.39 21.20 -8.44
CA PRO A 220 -7.95 21.06 -8.26
C PRO A 220 -7.29 22.30 -7.67
N GLU A 221 -7.80 23.50 -7.98
CA GLU A 221 -7.25 24.73 -7.42
C GLU A 221 -7.40 24.77 -5.90
N ALA A 222 -8.46 24.17 -5.36
CA ALA A 222 -8.68 24.08 -3.92
C ALA A 222 -7.60 23.22 -3.23
N LEU A 223 -6.97 22.30 -3.96
CA LEU A 223 -5.90 21.44 -3.44
C LEU A 223 -4.53 22.12 -3.51
N SER A 224 -4.35 23.17 -4.32
CA SER A 224 -3.08 23.91 -4.42
C SER A 224 -2.69 24.59 -3.10
N ALA A 225 -3.67 24.99 -2.29
CA ALA A 225 -3.45 25.51 -0.94
C ALA A 225 -2.72 24.50 -0.01
N LEU A 226 -2.77 23.20 -0.31
CA LEU A 226 -2.03 22.18 0.44
C LEU A 226 -0.52 22.26 0.18
N ASP A 227 -0.10 22.66 -1.03
CA ASP A 227 1.32 22.88 -1.34
C ASP A 227 1.85 24.03 -0.46
N GLU A 228 1.09 25.12 -0.32
CA GLU A 228 1.48 26.27 0.52
C GLU A 228 1.62 25.92 2.01
N VAL A 229 0.68 25.14 2.54
CA VAL A 229 0.69 24.67 3.93
C VAL A 229 1.90 23.76 4.19
N ALA A 230 2.18 22.83 3.28
CA ALA A 230 3.34 21.94 3.38
C ALA A 230 4.65 22.73 3.36
N ASP A 231 4.75 23.70 2.45
CA ASP A 231 5.93 24.56 2.35
C ASP A 231 6.11 25.44 3.59
N GLU A 232 5.03 26.00 4.15
CA GLU A 232 5.10 26.78 5.38
C GLU A 232 5.57 25.93 6.57
N LEU A 233 5.03 24.72 6.72
CA LEU A 233 5.42 23.77 7.76
C LEU A 233 6.92 23.45 7.71
N ILE A 234 7.47 23.29 6.50
CA ILE A 234 8.91 23.05 6.30
C ILE A 234 9.73 24.33 6.53
N ARG A 235 9.31 25.48 5.98
CA ARG A 235 9.99 26.78 6.17
C ARG A 235 10.05 27.18 7.64
N ALA A 236 8.99 26.93 8.39
CA ALA A 236 8.91 27.18 9.84
C ALA A 236 9.72 26.16 10.67
N ARG A 237 10.32 25.14 10.02
CA ARG A 237 11.04 24.03 10.66
C ARG A 237 10.18 23.30 11.70
N ALA A 238 8.87 23.18 11.45
CA ALA A 238 7.98 22.37 12.28
C ALA A 238 8.16 20.87 11.99
N ALA A 239 8.55 20.52 10.76
CA ALA A 239 9.04 19.19 10.39
C ALA A 239 10.10 19.30 9.26
N PRO A 240 11.00 18.31 9.08
CA PRO A 240 11.93 18.28 7.95
C PRO A 240 11.26 17.98 6.60
N GLY A 241 10.08 17.36 6.64
CA GLY A 241 9.26 17.00 5.50
C GLY A 241 7.88 16.52 5.95
N CYS A 242 6.94 16.41 5.01
CA CYS A 242 5.60 15.89 5.27
C CYS A 242 5.03 15.19 4.03
N GLU A 243 4.08 14.29 4.26
CA GLU A 243 3.32 13.60 3.21
C GLU A 243 1.84 13.86 3.47
N LEU A 244 1.10 14.22 2.41
CA LEU A 244 -0.33 14.49 2.47
C LEU A 244 -1.05 13.65 1.43
N LEU A 245 -2.07 12.94 1.89
CA LEU A 245 -2.98 12.14 1.06
C LEU A 245 -4.42 12.60 1.29
N VAL A 246 -5.12 12.92 0.21
CA VAL A 246 -6.55 13.25 0.22
C VAL A 246 -7.31 12.19 -0.54
N ALA A 247 -8.27 11.56 0.13
CA ALA A 247 -9.16 10.58 -0.47
C ALA A 247 -10.63 10.96 -0.26
N VAL A 248 -11.42 10.92 -1.34
CA VAL A 248 -12.84 11.26 -1.37
C VAL A 248 -13.59 10.15 -2.10
N GLY A 249 -14.65 9.62 -1.49
CA GLY A 249 -15.50 8.61 -2.13
C GLY A 249 -14.79 7.30 -2.52
N GLY A 250 -13.69 6.95 -1.85
CA GLY A 250 -12.87 5.78 -2.21
C GLY A 250 -11.74 6.06 -3.21
N HIS A 251 -11.58 7.32 -3.61
CA HIS A 251 -10.59 7.75 -4.59
C HIS A 251 -9.57 8.71 -3.97
N ILE A 252 -8.29 8.38 -4.07
CA ILE A 252 -7.16 9.26 -3.81
C ILE A 252 -7.09 10.27 -4.96
N VAL A 253 -7.27 11.53 -4.62
CA VAL A 253 -7.28 12.66 -5.56
C VAL A 253 -6.04 13.54 -5.43
N TRP A 254 -5.32 13.40 -4.32
CA TRP A 254 -4.08 14.11 -4.06
C TRP A 254 -3.19 13.23 -3.19
N HIS A 255 -1.94 13.08 -3.59
CA HIS A 255 -0.95 12.35 -2.79
C HIS A 255 0.45 12.84 -3.13
N LYS A 256 1.05 13.61 -2.23
CA LYS A 256 2.36 14.23 -2.44
C LYS A 256 3.18 14.20 -1.16
N ALA A 257 4.49 14.30 -1.32
CA ALA A 257 5.45 14.46 -0.25
C ALA A 257 6.34 15.68 -0.51
N TRP A 258 6.68 16.40 0.55
CA TRP A 258 7.54 17.60 0.52
C TRP A 258 8.70 17.44 1.51
N GLY A 259 9.79 18.14 1.23
CA GLY A 259 10.95 18.18 2.12
C GLY A 259 11.77 16.88 2.14
N HIS A 260 12.33 16.56 3.29
CA HIS A 260 13.32 15.49 3.47
C HIS A 260 12.98 14.62 4.68
N LEU A 261 13.57 13.42 4.73
CA LEU A 261 13.41 12.52 5.88
C LEU A 261 13.92 13.14 7.19
N THR A 262 14.96 13.96 7.11
CA THR A 262 15.61 14.59 8.27
C THR A 262 16.02 16.03 7.95
N TYR A 263 16.35 16.82 8.98
CA TYR A 263 16.74 18.23 8.81
C TYR A 263 18.09 18.42 8.12
N GLU A 264 18.93 17.39 8.08
CA GLU A 264 20.19 17.38 7.32
C GLU A 264 19.97 17.34 5.81
N ALA A 265 18.73 17.12 5.36
CA ALA A 265 18.32 17.15 3.95
C ALA A 265 19.14 16.21 3.04
N LYS A 266 19.54 15.04 3.56
CA LYS A 266 20.32 14.05 2.80
C LYS A 266 19.47 13.24 1.82
N GLU A 267 18.21 12.98 2.18
CA GLU A 267 17.29 12.17 1.39
C GLU A 267 15.92 12.86 1.28
N PRO A 268 15.45 13.18 0.06
CA PRO A 268 14.12 13.71 -0.16
C PRO A 268 13.04 12.74 0.30
N LEU A 269 11.98 13.26 0.92
CA LEU A 269 10.84 12.45 1.31
C LEU A 269 10.06 11.99 0.07
N ARG A 270 9.57 10.75 0.07
CA ARG A 270 8.79 10.14 -1.01
C ARG A 270 7.58 9.43 -0.40
N THR A 271 6.49 9.34 -1.17
CA THR A 271 5.18 8.78 -0.78
C THR A 271 5.17 7.26 -0.50
N HIS A 272 6.33 6.61 -0.54
CA HIS A 272 6.49 5.20 -0.22
C HIS A 272 7.42 4.98 0.98
N HIS A 273 7.89 6.07 1.61
CA HIS A 273 8.64 5.97 2.86
C HIS A 273 7.70 5.53 3.98
N LEU A 274 8.23 4.72 4.89
CA LEU A 274 7.50 4.22 6.04
C LEU A 274 7.77 5.13 7.23
N PHE A 275 6.71 5.45 7.95
CA PHE A 275 6.77 6.23 9.19
C PHE A 275 6.42 5.36 10.38
N ASP A 276 7.05 5.62 11.53
CA ASP A 276 6.53 5.14 12.80
C ASP A 276 5.22 5.87 13.11
N LEU A 277 4.12 5.11 13.09
CA LEU A 277 2.77 5.63 13.30
C LEU A 277 2.48 5.91 14.79
N ALA A 278 3.34 5.47 15.71
CA ALA A 278 3.20 5.68 17.15
C ALA A 278 1.76 5.39 17.63
N SER A 279 1.08 6.36 18.24
CA SER A 279 -0.28 6.14 18.77
C SER A 279 -1.37 5.97 17.71
N VAL A 280 -1.13 6.30 16.44
CA VAL A 280 -2.06 5.97 15.34
C VAL A 280 -2.23 4.45 15.21
N THR A 281 -1.22 3.66 15.60
CA THR A 281 -1.28 2.20 15.67
C THR A 281 -2.48 1.68 16.47
N LYS A 282 -2.90 2.39 17.52
CA LYS A 282 -4.04 1.96 18.37
C LYS A 282 -5.33 1.88 17.57
N VAL A 283 -5.59 2.88 16.72
CA VAL A 283 -6.81 2.94 15.90
C VAL A 283 -6.66 2.15 14.60
N ALA A 284 -5.47 2.19 13.99
CA ALA A 284 -5.21 1.55 12.70
C ALA A 284 -4.98 0.04 12.78
N ALA A 285 -4.54 -0.48 13.94
CA ALA A 285 -4.24 -1.90 14.11
C ALA A 285 -4.96 -2.50 15.32
N THR A 286 -4.65 -2.03 16.54
CA THR A 286 -5.10 -2.69 17.78
C THR A 286 -6.62 -2.74 17.88
N THR A 287 -7.29 -1.61 17.65
CA THR A 287 -8.76 -1.53 17.74
C THR A 287 -9.41 -2.42 16.68
N LEU A 288 -8.94 -2.39 15.44
CA LEU A 288 -9.49 -3.23 14.37
C LEU A 288 -9.31 -4.72 14.67
N ALA A 289 -8.14 -5.14 15.16
CA ALA A 289 -7.89 -6.52 15.54
C ALA A 289 -8.82 -6.99 16.66
N VAL A 290 -8.99 -6.16 17.70
CA VAL A 290 -9.90 -6.46 18.82
C VAL A 290 -11.35 -6.54 18.34
N MET A 291 -11.81 -5.58 17.54
CA MET A 291 -13.18 -5.60 17.01
C MET A 291 -13.41 -6.79 16.08
N ARG A 292 -12.40 -7.23 15.33
CA ARG A 292 -12.50 -8.45 14.51
C ARG A 292 -12.71 -9.71 15.35
N LEU A 293 -11.99 -9.85 16.46
CA LEU A 293 -12.19 -10.95 17.41
C LEU A 293 -13.57 -10.89 18.06
N TYR A 294 -14.08 -9.69 18.32
CA TYR A 294 -15.43 -9.48 18.86
C TYR A 294 -16.51 -9.94 17.87
N GLU A 295 -16.41 -9.55 16.59
CA GLU A 295 -17.32 -10.02 15.53
C GLU A 295 -17.32 -11.55 15.39
N GLN A 296 -16.19 -12.18 15.64
CA GLN A 296 -16.03 -13.64 15.59
C GLN A 296 -16.49 -14.35 16.88
N GLY A 297 -16.98 -13.60 17.88
CA GLY A 297 -17.40 -14.15 19.17
C GLY A 297 -16.27 -14.67 20.05
N GLN A 298 -15.01 -14.38 19.70
CA GLN A 298 -13.84 -14.85 20.46
C GLN A 298 -13.56 -14.00 21.70
N ILE A 299 -13.99 -12.73 21.68
CA ILE A 299 -13.92 -11.84 22.84
C ILE A 299 -15.28 -11.18 23.08
N ALA A 300 -15.52 -10.77 24.32
CA ALA A 300 -16.61 -9.91 24.71
C ALA A 300 -16.02 -8.61 25.26
N LEU A 301 -16.51 -7.46 24.79
CA LEU A 301 -15.99 -6.15 25.23
C LEU A 301 -16.24 -5.89 26.73
N ASP A 302 -17.17 -6.64 27.33
CA ASP A 302 -17.61 -6.45 28.71
C ASP A 302 -16.94 -7.41 29.67
N ALA A 303 -16.26 -8.41 29.10
CA ALA A 303 -15.46 -9.34 29.87
C ALA A 303 -14.23 -8.61 30.46
N PRO A 304 -13.82 -9.00 31.68
CA PRO A 304 -12.65 -8.45 32.33
C PRO A 304 -11.37 -8.92 31.64
N VAL A 305 -10.31 -8.11 31.66
CA VAL A 305 -9.01 -8.41 31.02
C VAL A 305 -8.48 -9.79 31.41
N GLN A 306 -8.60 -10.18 32.68
CA GLN A 306 -8.13 -11.46 33.20
C GLN A 306 -8.77 -12.69 32.55
N GLN A 307 -9.90 -12.53 31.83
CA GLN A 307 -10.50 -13.62 31.07
C GLN A 307 -9.65 -14.02 29.86
N TYR A 308 -8.87 -13.08 29.32
CA TYR A 308 -8.09 -13.28 28.09
C TYR A 308 -6.57 -13.21 28.32
N ILE A 309 -6.13 -12.52 29.38
CA ILE A 309 -4.72 -12.34 29.73
C ILE A 309 -4.51 -12.96 31.11
N ALA A 310 -3.90 -14.15 31.14
CA ALA A 310 -3.74 -14.94 32.36
C ALA A 310 -2.86 -14.22 33.39
N GLU A 311 -1.85 -13.48 32.94
CA GLU A 311 -0.92 -12.68 33.72
C GLU A 311 -1.62 -11.55 34.49
N ALA A 312 -2.79 -11.12 34.02
CA ALA A 312 -3.58 -10.10 34.70
C ALA A 312 -4.47 -10.68 35.82
N ALA A 313 -4.57 -12.00 35.96
CA ALA A 313 -5.42 -12.64 36.97
C ALA A 313 -5.05 -12.20 38.39
N GLY A 314 -6.07 -11.83 39.17
CA GLY A 314 -5.90 -11.37 40.56
C GLY A 314 -5.40 -9.92 40.69
N THR A 315 -4.96 -9.27 39.61
CA THR A 315 -4.51 -7.87 39.63
C THR A 315 -5.68 -6.89 39.53
N PRO A 316 -5.50 -5.60 39.91
CA PRO A 316 -6.49 -4.56 39.65
C PRO A 316 -6.80 -4.38 38.15
N VAL A 317 -5.78 -4.53 37.29
CA VAL A 317 -5.93 -4.43 35.82
C VAL A 317 -6.79 -5.56 35.28
N GLY A 318 -6.61 -6.78 35.81
CA GLY A 318 -7.38 -7.96 35.41
C GLY A 318 -8.89 -7.77 35.52
N ARG A 319 -9.36 -6.94 36.45
CA ARG A 319 -10.80 -6.68 36.69
C ARG A 319 -11.40 -5.63 35.75
N ILE A 320 -10.58 -4.96 34.96
CA ILE A 320 -11.03 -3.89 34.06
C ILE A 320 -11.73 -4.54 32.85
N PRO A 321 -12.96 -4.13 32.49
CA PRO A 321 -13.58 -4.56 31.23
C PRO A 321 -12.78 -4.08 30.01
N LEU A 322 -12.64 -4.92 28.98
CA LEU A 322 -11.91 -4.55 27.76
C LEU A 322 -12.40 -3.23 27.13
N ARG A 323 -13.73 -2.98 27.14
CA ARG A 323 -14.33 -1.72 26.65
C ARG A 323 -13.71 -0.48 27.29
N ARG A 324 -13.32 -0.55 28.56
CA ARG A 324 -12.74 0.58 29.31
C ARG A 324 -11.30 0.85 28.90
N LEU A 325 -10.58 -0.15 28.42
CA LEU A 325 -9.25 0.03 27.82
C LEU A 325 -9.38 0.71 26.45
N LEU A 326 -10.28 0.20 25.59
CA LEU A 326 -10.45 0.71 24.22
C LEU A 326 -10.92 2.16 24.15
N ASN A 327 -11.78 2.59 25.08
CA ASN A 327 -12.30 3.95 25.11
C ASN A 327 -11.58 4.88 26.09
N HIS A 328 -10.39 4.48 26.58
CA HIS A 328 -9.58 5.26 27.51
C HIS A 328 -10.28 5.66 28.83
N SER A 329 -11.23 4.85 29.32
CA SER A 329 -11.93 5.09 30.59
C SER A 329 -11.50 4.15 31.72
N SER A 330 -10.40 3.42 31.56
CA SER A 330 -9.87 2.44 32.54
C SER A 330 -9.21 3.06 33.77
N SER A 331 -8.96 4.37 33.76
CA SER A 331 -8.16 5.08 34.76
C SER A 331 -6.70 4.63 34.86
N LEU A 332 -6.22 3.83 33.89
CA LEU A 332 -4.79 3.56 33.77
C LEU A 332 -4.06 4.86 33.43
N GLN A 333 -2.95 5.11 34.12
CA GLN A 333 -2.13 6.29 33.87
C GLN A 333 -1.52 6.20 32.47
N ALA A 334 -1.60 7.31 31.73
CA ALA A 334 -0.81 7.47 30.51
C ALA A 334 0.68 7.44 30.89
N ASN A 335 1.48 6.68 30.14
CA ASN A 335 2.91 6.51 30.38
C ASN A 335 3.22 6.03 31.80
N MET A 336 2.91 4.76 32.11
CA MET A 336 3.74 4.05 33.11
C MET A 336 5.20 4.38 32.79
N PRO A 337 6.03 4.78 33.78
CA PRO A 337 7.35 5.31 33.51
C PRO A 337 8.14 4.24 32.78
N ILE A 338 8.14 4.29 31.45
CA ILE A 338 8.80 3.34 30.57
C ILE A 338 10.21 3.81 30.29
N VAL A 339 10.49 5.12 30.44
CA VAL A 339 11.82 5.72 30.28
C VAL A 339 12.91 5.09 31.18
N PRO A 340 12.63 4.64 32.42
CA PRO A 340 13.58 3.82 33.18
C PRO A 340 13.82 2.41 32.60
N TYR A 341 12.88 1.89 31.80
CA TYR A 341 12.87 0.54 31.23
C TYR A 341 13.20 0.49 29.73
N VAL A 342 13.19 1.63 29.03
CA VAL A 342 13.60 1.81 27.64
C VAL A 342 14.71 2.85 27.66
N ARG A 343 15.96 2.38 27.64
CA ARG A 343 17.13 3.26 27.58
C ARG A 343 17.35 3.68 26.13
N GLY A 344 17.98 4.83 25.92
CA GLY A 344 18.33 5.32 24.57
C GLY A 344 19.14 4.31 23.73
N ASP A 345 19.77 3.34 24.40
CA ASP A 345 20.53 2.23 23.82
C ASP A 345 19.63 1.23 23.05
N ASP A 346 18.31 1.20 23.30
CA ASP A 346 17.36 0.30 22.64
C ASP A 346 16.88 0.79 21.26
N LEU A 347 17.26 2.01 20.85
CA LEU A 347 16.91 2.59 19.54
C LEU A 347 18.01 2.40 18.47
N ALA A 348 19.20 1.97 18.89
CA ALA A 348 20.31 1.64 18.00
C ALA A 348 21.04 0.40 18.56
N ILE A 349 20.48 -0.79 18.32
CA ILE A 349 21.12 -2.05 18.70
C ILE A 349 22.28 -2.30 17.74
N ASP A 350 23.42 -1.68 17.99
CA ASP A 350 24.70 -2.06 17.35
C ASP A 350 25.33 -3.27 18.05
N SER A 351 24.85 -3.61 19.25
CA SER A 351 25.25 -4.79 20.06
C SER A 351 24.10 -5.21 21.01
N CYS A 352 24.23 -6.34 21.73
CA CYS A 352 23.19 -6.80 22.67
C CYS A 352 22.95 -5.79 23.81
N THR A 353 21.69 -5.47 24.09
CA THR A 353 21.27 -4.75 25.31
C THR A 353 20.91 -5.76 26.41
N GLY A 354 20.31 -5.29 27.52
CA GLY A 354 19.80 -6.18 28.56
C GLY A 354 18.49 -6.89 28.19
N TRP A 355 17.85 -6.48 27.09
CA TRP A 355 16.53 -6.95 26.67
C TRP A 355 16.55 -7.53 25.26
N TYR A 356 17.37 -6.97 24.36
CA TYR A 356 17.39 -7.33 22.95
C TYR A 356 18.81 -7.63 22.46
N CYS A 357 18.97 -8.58 21.54
CA CYS A 357 20.21 -8.78 20.80
C CYS A 357 19.97 -9.11 19.33
N ARG A 358 20.93 -8.81 18.43
CA ARG A 358 20.85 -9.19 17.01
C ARG A 358 21.05 -10.68 16.74
N GLY A 359 21.72 -11.37 17.65
CA GLY A 359 21.95 -12.81 17.58
C GLY A 359 21.45 -13.48 18.86
N PRO A 360 21.20 -14.80 18.80
CA PRO A 360 20.87 -15.55 20.00
C PRO A 360 22.09 -15.62 20.91
N ASP A 361 21.89 -15.43 22.20
CA ASP A 361 22.91 -15.71 23.22
C ASP A 361 22.28 -16.39 24.44
N SER A 362 23.06 -16.57 25.50
CA SER A 362 22.60 -17.22 26.73
C SER A 362 21.57 -16.42 27.52
N ARG A 363 21.32 -15.15 27.17
CA ARG A 363 20.30 -14.29 27.76
C ARG A 363 19.15 -13.98 26.81
N HIS A 364 19.37 -13.92 25.51
CA HIS A 364 18.40 -13.56 24.48
C HIS A 364 18.06 -14.80 23.65
N ASP A 365 17.13 -15.59 24.15
CA ASP A 365 16.78 -16.92 23.65
C ASP A 365 15.53 -16.93 22.76
N LEU A 366 14.72 -15.87 22.79
CA LEU A 366 13.47 -15.79 22.05
C LEU A 366 13.60 -14.91 20.80
N GLN A 367 13.52 -15.49 19.60
CA GLN A 367 13.51 -14.70 18.37
C GLN A 367 12.17 -13.99 18.17
N ILE A 368 12.18 -12.66 18.18
CA ILE A 368 10.96 -11.83 18.03
C ILE A 368 10.86 -11.17 16.64
N ALA A 369 11.98 -11.03 15.93
CA ALA A 369 12.04 -10.66 14.52
C ALA A 369 13.29 -11.26 13.84
N PRO A 370 13.38 -11.30 12.50
CA PRO A 370 14.59 -11.72 11.81
C PRO A 370 15.80 -10.92 12.30
N GLY A 371 16.78 -11.60 12.91
CA GLY A 371 17.97 -10.95 13.50
C GLY A 371 17.68 -10.10 14.74
N LEU A 372 16.62 -10.41 15.51
CA LEU A 372 16.31 -9.77 16.78
C LEU A 372 15.78 -10.80 17.79
N PHE A 373 16.49 -10.93 18.91
CA PHE A 373 16.27 -11.89 19.99
C PHE A 373 16.00 -11.15 21.31
N PHE A 374 15.11 -11.68 22.14
CA PHE A 374 14.65 -11.11 23.41
C PHE A 374 14.99 -12.04 24.58
N ASP A 375 15.20 -11.48 25.78
CA ASP A 375 15.39 -12.26 27.02
C ASP A 375 14.04 -12.78 27.55
N SER A 376 13.74 -14.05 27.33
CA SER A 376 12.47 -14.66 27.75
C SER A 376 12.21 -14.60 29.26
N ARG A 377 13.24 -14.40 30.09
CA ARG A 377 13.08 -14.30 31.56
C ARG A 377 12.55 -12.93 32.00
N GLN A 378 12.44 -11.99 31.06
CA GLN A 378 11.82 -10.69 31.26
C GLN A 378 10.31 -10.69 30.95
N GLN A 379 9.76 -11.85 30.57
CA GLN A 379 8.31 -12.12 30.57
C GLN A 379 7.86 -12.44 31.99
#